data_AF-A0A7C5VGF2-F1
#
_entry.id   AF-A0A7C5VGF2-F1
#
_cell.length_a   1.000
_cell.length_b   1.000
_cell.length_c   1.000
_cell.angle_alpha   90.00
_cell.angle_beta   90.00
_cell.angle_gamma   90.00
#
_symmetry.space_group_name_H-M   'P 1'
#
loop_
_entity.id
_entity.type
_entity.pdbx_description
1 polymer ?
#
loop_
_entity_poly.entity_id
_entity_poly.type
_entity_poly.pdbx_seq_one_letter_code
_entity_poly.pdbx_strand_id
1 'polypeptide(L)' 'MKISTGISELDKVLKGGLEWNRIYLIVGSPGSGKSVFSFNFLNEGVENGENVGYVCVNK' A
#
# COMPACT_ATOMS: atom_id res chain seq x y z
N MET A 1 -5.68 -12.73 8.22
CA MET A 1 -5.32 -11.46 8.87
C MET A 1 -5.26 -10.41 7.77
N LYS A 2 -5.86 -9.24 8.00
CA LYS A 2 -5.89 -8.16 7.02
C LYS A 2 -4.86 -7.09 7.38
N ILE A 3 -4.29 -6.45 6.37
CA ILE A 3 -3.33 -5.34 6.49
C ILE A 3 -4.00 -4.08 5.94
N SER A 4 -4.06 -3.05 6.77
CA SER A 4 -4.59 -1.72 6.41
C SER A 4 -3.85 -1.16 5.20
N THR A 5 -4.58 -0.50 4.29
CA THR A 5 -3.92 0.26 3.20
C THR A 5 -3.49 1.66 3.64
N GLY A 6 -3.88 2.07 4.85
CA GLY A 6 -3.82 3.47 5.31
C GLY A 6 -4.84 4.37 4.62
N ILE A 7 -5.79 3.79 3.87
CA ILE A 7 -6.87 4.50 3.18
C ILE A 7 -8.19 3.87 3.61
N SER A 8 -8.83 4.47 4.61
CA SER A 8 -10.03 3.92 5.26
C SER A 8 -11.15 3.53 4.29
N GLU A 9 -11.43 4.35 3.27
CA GLU A 9 -12.46 4.05 2.28
C GLU A 9 -12.08 2.87 1.37
N LEU A 10 -10.80 2.73 1.03
CA LEU A 10 -10.34 1.58 0.26
C LEU A 10 -10.40 0.31 1.11
N ASP A 11 -10.02 0.38 2.38
CA ASP A 11 -10.09 -0.77 3.29
C ASP A 11 -11.53 -1.25 3.44
N LYS A 12 -12.52 -0.35 3.49
CA LYS A 12 -13.95 -0.72 3.45
C LYS A 12 -14.30 -1.51 2.19
N VAL A 13 -13.88 -1.03 1.02
CA VAL A 13 -14.10 -1.72 -0.27
C VAL A 13 -13.42 -3.09 -0.29
N LEU A 14 -12.22 -3.20 0.28
CA LEU A 14 -11.44 -4.43 0.39
C LEU A 14 -11.86 -5.34 1.57
N LYS A 15 -12.91 -4.95 2.31
CA LYS A 15 -13.43 -5.66 3.49
C LYS A 15 -12.37 -5.84 4.59
N GLY A 16 -11.75 -4.72 4.98
CA GLY A 16 -10.75 -4.64 6.05
C GLY A 16 -9.30 -4.52 5.58
N GLY A 17 -9.05 -4.34 4.27
CA GLY A 17 -7.71 -4.15 3.70
C GLY A 17 -7.17 -5.36 2.92
N LEU A 18 -5.86 -5.37 2.72
CA LEU A 18 -5.14 -6.39 1.94
C LEU A 18 -4.98 -7.69 2.74
N GLU A 19 -4.93 -8.84 2.06
CA GLU A 19 -4.63 -10.12 2.70
C GLU A 19 -3.14 -10.19 3.07
N TRP A 20 -2.86 -10.65 4.28
CA TRP A 20 -1.50 -10.88 4.74
C TRP A 20 -0.78 -11.94 3.90
N ASN A 21 0.52 -11.78 3.71
CA ASN A 21 1.41 -12.70 2.97
C ASN A 21 0.96 -12.93 1.51
N ARG A 22 0.76 -11.82 0.78
CA ARG A 22 0.39 -11.76 -0.63
C ARG A 22 1.17 -10.67 -1.36
N ILE A 23 1.27 -10.82 -2.68
CA ILE A 23 1.84 -9.82 -3.58
C ILE A 23 0.71 -9.12 -4.32
N TYR A 24 0.75 -7.79 -4.37
CA TYR A 24 -0.23 -6.95 -5.05
C TYR A 24 0.45 -6.16 -6.17
N LEU A 25 -0.20 -6.09 -7.34
CA LEU A 25 0.22 -5.27 -8.46
C LEU A 25 -0.71 -4.05 -8.59
N ILE A 26 -0.12 -2.86 -8.56
CA ILE A 26 -0.86 -1.60 -8.75
C ILE A 26 -0.63 -1.11 -10.18
N VAL A 27 -1.70 -1.03 -10.98
CA VAL A 27 -1.64 -0.63 -12.39
C VAL A 27 -2.41 0.66 -12.60
N GLY A 28 -1.87 1.54 -13.45
CA GLY A 28 -2.53 2.78 -13.85
C GLY A 28 -1.64 3.68 -14.71
N SER A 29 -2.24 4.61 -15.44
CA SER A 29 -1.54 5.56 -16.32
C SER A 29 -0.51 6.43 -15.56
N PRO A 30 0.49 7.02 -16.25
CA PRO A 30 1.38 8.00 -15.63
C PRO A 30 0.58 9.10 -14.90
N GLY A 31 1.03 9.50 -13.72
CA GLY A 31 0.32 10.48 -12.89
C GLY A 31 -0.89 9.96 -12.10
N SER A 32 -1.28 8.68 -12.23
CA SER A 32 -2.45 8.10 -11.53
C SER A 32 -2.28 7.88 -10.02
N GLY A 33 -1.22 8.42 -9.40
CA GLY A 33 -1.00 8.31 -7.95
C GLY A 33 -0.43 6.98 -7.44
N LYS A 34 0.10 6.09 -8.29
CA LYS A 34 0.67 4.79 -7.86
C LYS A 34 1.74 4.94 -6.77
N SER A 35 2.73 5.81 -6.97
CA SER A 35 3.79 6.06 -5.98
C SER A 35 3.23 6.71 -4.72
N VAL A 36 2.23 7.59 -4.86
CA VAL A 36 1.54 8.20 -3.71
C VAL A 36 0.86 7.11 -2.87
N PHE A 37 0.14 6.18 -3.51
CA PHE A 37 -0.44 5.03 -2.84
C PHE A 37 0.63 4.19 -2.14
N SER A 38 1.73 3.85 -2.83
CA SER A 38 2.82 3.07 -2.24
C SER A 38 3.40 3.73 -1.00
N PHE A 39 3.63 5.05 -1.03
CA PHE A 39 4.14 5.76 0.13
C PHE A 39 3.13 5.86 1.26
N ASN A 40 1.84 6.02 0.98
CA ASN A 40 0.79 5.99 2.00
C ASN A 40 0.76 4.63 2.72
N PHE A 41 0.82 3.54 1.95
CA PHE A 41 0.87 2.18 2.50
C PHE A 41 2.11 1.96 3.39
N LEU A 42 3.28 2.45 2.96
CA LEU A 42 4.49 2.36 3.75
C LEU A 42 4.41 3.23 5.01
N ASN A 43 3.83 4.43 4.93
CA ASN A 43 3.66 5.31 6.08
C ASN A 43 2.75 4.69 7.14
N GLU A 44 1.64 4.07 6.73
CA GLU A 44 0.77 3.27 7.61
C GLU A 44 1.57 2.17 8.34
N GLY A 45 2.46 1.47 7.63
CA GLY A 45 3.34 0.47 8.24
C GLY A 45 4.30 1.08 9.28
N VAL A 46 4.89 2.25 9.00
CA VAL A 46 5.75 2.97 9.96
C VAL A 46 4.96 3.38 11.21
N GLU A 47 3.76 3.93 11.05
CA GLU A 47 2.90 4.35 12.16
C GLU A 47 2.51 3.17 13.06
N ASN A 48 2.39 1.97 12.48
CA ASN A 48 2.13 0.72 13.20
C ASN A 48 3.40 0.04 13.73
N GLY A 49 4.59 0.62 13.56
CA GLY A 49 5.86 0.09 14.04
C GLY A 49 6.40 -1.10 13.21
N GLU A 50 5.95 -1.25 11.97
CA GLU A 50 6.37 -2.31 11.05
C GLU A 50 7.70 -1.98 10.35
N ASN A 51 8.44 -3.03 9.96
CA ASN A 51 9.61 -2.87 9.09
C ASN A 51 9.14 -2.72 7.63
N VAL A 52 9.36 -1.54 7.06
CA VAL A 52 8.93 -1.21 5.70
C VAL A 52 10.14 -0.95 4.78
N GLY A 53 9.96 -1.18 3.48
CA GLY A 53 11.00 -0.96 2.47
C GLY A 53 10.43 -0.46 1.15
N TYR A 54 11.13 0.47 0.52
CA TYR A 54 10.84 0.95 -0.82
C TYR A 54 12.03 0.70 -1.72
N VAL A 55 11.83 -0.06 -2.80
CA VAL A 55 12.86 -0.32 -3.81
C VAL A 55 12.40 0.31 -5.11
N CYS A 56 13.18 1.27 -5.60
CA CYS A 56 13.00 1.85 -6.92
C CYS A 56 14.22 1.53 -7.77
N VAL A 57 13.97 1.03 -8.99
CA VAL A 57 15.02 0.85 -10.00
C VAL A 57 14.91 2.01 -10.97
N ASN A 58 15.89 2.91 -10.92
CA ASN A 58 16.06 3.91 -11.96
C ASN A 58 16.80 3.24 -13.13
N LYS A 59 16.38 3.52 -14.36
CA LYS A 59 17.26 3.36 -15.53
C LYS A 59 18.12 4.60 -15.69
#